data_AF-A0A2V6PLX8-F1
#
_entry.id   AF-A0A2V6PLX8-F1
#
_cell.length_a   1.000
_cell.length_b   1.000
_cell.length_c   1.000
_cell.angle_alpha   90.00
_cell.angle_beta   90.00
_cell.angle_gamma   90.00
#
_symmetry.space_group_name_H-M   'P 1'
#
loop_
_entity.id
_entity.type
_entity.pdbx_description
1 polymer ?
#
loop_
_entity_poly.entity_id
_entity_poly.type
_entity_poly.pdbx_seq_one_letter_code
_entity_poly.pdbx_strand_id
1 'polypeptide(L)' 'MSAFIFSNPPEIKGVYRAEVPADIKNKSALTDALFEALQFPDYFGRNWDALDECICDLSWLPPGDVILIHKDS' A
#
# COMPACT_ATOMS: atom_id res chain seq x y z
N MET A 1 -2.62 -19.49 -9.43
CA MET A 1 -1.63 -18.69 -10.19
C MET A 1 -2.26 -17.33 -10.42
N SER A 2 -1.82 -16.32 -9.68
CA SER A 2 -2.33 -14.95 -9.82
C SER A 2 -1.48 -14.23 -10.87
N ALA A 3 -2.09 -13.82 -11.97
CA ALA A 3 -1.43 -13.09 -13.04
C ALA A 3 -1.40 -11.59 -12.71
N PHE A 4 -0.23 -10.98 -12.74
CA PHE A 4 -0.08 -9.53 -12.70
C PHE A 4 -0.36 -8.96 -14.09
N ILE A 5 -1.41 -8.15 -14.23
CA ILE A 5 -1.80 -7.53 -15.50
C ILE A 5 -1.34 -6.07 -15.50
N PHE A 6 -0.41 -5.73 -16.39
CA PHE A 6 0.09 -4.36 -16.65
C PHE A 6 -0.73 -3.66 -17.75
N SER A 7 -2.04 -3.54 -17.57
CA SER A 7 -2.88 -2.71 -18.43
C SER A 7 -3.70 -1.75 -17.58
N ASN A 8 -3.85 -0.51 -18.07
CA ASN A 8 -4.64 0.60 -17.51
C ASN A 8 -5.53 0.19 -16.33
N PRO A 9 -5.31 0.74 -15.12
CA PRO A 9 -5.90 0.21 -13.90
C PRO A 9 -7.41 0.05 -14.11
N PRO A 10 -7.95 -1.18 -13.98
CA PRO A 10 -9.38 -1.35 -14.09
C PRO A 10 -10.04 -0.37 -13.12
N GLU A 11 -11.08 0.33 -13.55
CA GLU A 11 -11.93 1.10 -12.63
C GLU A 11 -12.66 0.09 -11.74
N ILE A 12 -11.97 -0.45 -10.74
CA ILE A 12 -12.58 -1.32 -9.75
C ILE A 12 -13.29 -0.42 -8.76
N LYS A 13 -14.62 -0.31 -8.91
CA LYS A 13 -15.46 0.43 -7.97
C LYS A 13 -15.45 -0.27 -6.61
N GLY A 14 -15.21 0.49 -5.55
CA GLY A 14 -15.21 -0.03 -4.17
C GLY A 14 -13.84 -0.53 -3.68
N VAL A 15 -12.75 -0.14 -4.36
CA VAL A 15 -11.38 -0.53 -3.99
C VAL A 15 -10.67 0.62 -3.29
N TYR A 16 -9.96 0.29 -2.22
CA TYR A 16 -9.06 1.25 -1.59
C TYR A 16 -7.78 1.39 -2.41
N ARG A 17 -7.46 2.62 -2.82
CA ARG A 17 -6.32 2.90 -3.70
C ARG A 17 -5.26 3.70 -2.96
N ALA A 18 -4.13 3.08 -2.74
CA ALA A 18 -2.94 3.67 -2.13
C ALA A 18 -1.90 3.99 -3.22
N GLU A 19 -1.40 5.21 -3.25
CA GLU A 19 -0.34 5.63 -4.19
C GLU A 19 0.96 5.91 -3.45
N VAL A 20 2.05 5.33 -3.95
CA VAL A 20 3.41 5.57 -3.47
C VAL A 20 4.17 6.37 -4.54
N PRO A 21 4.81 7.49 -4.18
CA PRO A 21 5.50 8.35 -5.13
C PRO A 21 6.71 7.64 -5.76
N ALA A 22 7.01 8.01 -7.01
CA ALA A 22 8.29 7.72 -7.63
C ALA A 22 9.38 8.57 -6.93
N ASP A 23 10.63 8.10 -6.92
CA ASP A 23 11.79 8.74 -6.25
C ASP A 23 12.01 8.40 -4.76
N ILE A 24 11.65 7.19 -4.33
CA ILE A 24 12.01 6.69 -2.99
C ILE A 24 13.39 6.03 -3.02
N LYS A 25 14.36 6.62 -2.30
CA LYS A 25 15.78 6.20 -2.34
C LYS A 25 16.24 5.36 -1.17
N ASN A 26 15.41 5.20 -0.14
CA ASN A 26 15.79 4.42 1.03
C ASN A 26 14.58 3.74 1.66
N LYS A 27 14.88 2.70 2.45
CA LYS A 27 13.92 1.83 3.11
C LYS A 27 12.99 2.58 4.08
N SER A 28 13.51 3.59 4.79
CA SER A 28 12.69 4.41 5.71
C SER A 28 11.65 5.20 4.94
N ALA A 29 12.06 5.93 3.90
CA ALA A 29 11.18 6.71 3.05
C ALA A 29 10.10 5.86 2.38
N LEU A 30 10.42 4.62 1.99
CA LEU A 30 9.42 3.67 1.49
C LEU A 30 8.38 3.33 2.56
N THR A 31 8.86 3.04 3.78
CA THR A 31 7.99 2.64 4.88
C THR A 31 7.08 3.80 5.29
N ASP A 32 7.60 5.02 5.36
CA ASP A 32 6.83 6.24 5.66
C ASP A 32 5.78 6.52 4.57
N ALA A 33 6.15 6.39 3.28
CA ALA A 33 5.20 6.58 2.18
C ALA A 33 4.07 5.54 2.21
N LEU A 34 4.37 4.28 2.55
CA LEU A 34 3.35 3.23 2.72
C LEU A 34 2.41 3.55 3.88
N PHE A 35 2.96 4.07 4.98
CA PHE A 35 2.19 4.50 6.14
C PHE A 35 1.15 5.55 5.82
N GLU A 36 1.57 6.59 5.11
CA GLU A 36 0.68 7.65 4.69
C GLU A 36 -0.36 7.13 3.68
N ALA A 37 0.07 6.29 2.73
CA ALA A 37 -0.80 5.81 1.65
C ALA A 37 -1.84 4.77 2.10
N LEU A 38 -1.55 3.94 3.11
CA LEU A 38 -2.45 2.91 3.65
C LEU A 38 -3.15 3.35 4.95
N GLN A 39 -2.90 4.58 5.40
CA GLN A 39 -3.45 5.13 6.63
C GLN A 39 -3.26 4.19 7.83
N PHE A 40 -2.03 3.70 8.03
CA PHE A 40 -1.74 2.80 9.14
C PHE A 40 -2.07 3.48 10.49
N PRO A 41 -2.57 2.72 11.47
CA PRO A 41 -2.88 3.25 12.80
C PRO A 41 -1.64 3.82 13.51
N ASP A 42 -1.84 4.84 14.36
CA ASP A 42 -0.77 5.53 15.10
C ASP A 42 0.04 4.61 16.04
N TYR A 43 -0.51 3.46 16.42
CA TYR A 43 0.18 2.47 17.26
C TYR A 43 1.19 1.59 16.50
N PHE A 44 1.29 1.73 15.17
CA PHE A 44 2.18 0.91 14.36
C PHE A 44 3.64 1.30 14.60
N GLY A 45 4.47 0.30 14.95
CA GLY A 45 5.88 0.45 15.34
C GLY A 45 6.90 0.88 14.27
N ARG A 46 6.52 1.57 13.17
CA ARG A 46 7.37 2.04 12.05
C ARG A 46 8.58 1.15 11.71
N ASN A 47 8.37 -0.16 11.65
CA ASN A 47 9.40 -1.14 11.33
C ASN A 47 8.87 -2.17 10.32
N TRP A 48 9.75 -3.03 9.81
CA TRP A 48 9.39 -3.99 8.77
C TRP A 48 8.58 -5.18 9.25
N ASP A 49 8.72 -5.57 10.51
CA ASP A 49 7.92 -6.64 11.09
C ASP A 49 6.46 -6.17 11.27
N ALA A 50 6.28 -4.93 11.75
CA ALA A 50 4.96 -4.30 11.86
C ALA A 50 4.30 -4.07 10.48
N LEU A 51 5.10 -3.81 9.44
CA LEU A 51 4.59 -3.74 8.07
C LEU A 51 4.05 -5.07 7.58
N ASP A 52 4.75 -6.16 7.86
CA ASP A 52 4.30 -7.50 7.47
C ASP A 52 2.96 -7.86 8.13
N GLU A 53 2.83 -7.57 9.43
CA GLU A 53 1.60 -7.77 10.18
C GLU A 53 0.43 -6.95 9.60
N CYS A 54 0.67 -5.68 9.32
CA CYS A 54 -0.38 -4.77 8.87
C CYS A 54 -0.74 -4.89 7.39
N ILE A 55 0.13 -5.44 6.53
CA ILE A 55 -0.27 -5.81 5.17
C ILE A 55 -1.19 -7.05 5.19
N CYS A 56 -1.01 -7.93 6.19
CA CYS A 56 -1.86 -9.10 6.37
C CYS A 56 -3.23 -8.76 6.98
N ASP A 57 -3.31 -7.71 7.80
CA ASP A 57 -4.55 -7.21 8.39
C ASP A 57 -4.80 -5.77 7.97
N LEU A 58 -5.66 -5.56 6.96
CA LEU A 58 -6.07 -4.24 6.47
C LEU A 58 -7.50 -3.88 6.93
N SER A 59 -7.92 -4.40 8.09
CA SER A 59 -9.31 -4.29 8.57
C SER A 59 -9.79 -2.87 8.87
N TRP A 60 -8.89 -1.89 9.02
CA TRP A 60 -9.27 -0.47 9.17
C TRP A 60 -9.63 0.22 7.84
N LEU A 61 -9.30 -0.39 6.70
CA LEU A 61 -9.67 0.12 5.39
C LEU A 61 -11.12 -0.28 5.04
N PRO A 62 -11.77 0.45 4.11
CA PRO A 62 -13.06 0.03 3.58
C PRO A 62 -13.00 -1.41 3.04
N PRO A 63 -14.06 -2.21 3.22
CA PRO A 63 -14.08 -3.58 2.73
C PRO A 63 -14.00 -3.60 1.20
N GLY A 64 -13.15 -4.47 0.66
CA GLY A 64 -12.94 -4.62 -0.77
C GLY A 64 -11.49 -4.97 -1.10
N ASP A 65 -11.16 -4.94 -2.38
CA ASP A 65 -9.77 -5.08 -2.78
C ASP A 65 -8.98 -3.83 -2.39
N VAL A 66 -7.68 -4.01 -2.13
CA VAL A 66 -6.74 -2.92 -1.88
C VAL A 66 -5.71 -2.94 -3.01
N ILE A 67 -5.57 -1.81 -3.70
CA ILE A 67 -4.59 -1.64 -4.77
C ILE A 67 -3.53 -0.66 -4.31
N LEU A 68 -2.29 -1.15 -4.24
CA LEU A 68 -1.10 -0.35 -4.02
C LEU A 68 -0.42 -0.07 -5.36
N ILE A 69 -0.24 1.21 -5.69
CA ILE A 69 0.38 1.64 -6.93
C ILE A 69 1.69 2.35 -6.61
N HIS A 70 2.80 1.78 -7.08
CA HIS A 70 4.08 2.44 -7.08
C HIS A 70 4.27 3.15 -8.42
N LYS A 71 4.44 4.47 -8.41
CA LYS A 71 4.76 5.20 -9.64
C LYS A 71 6.18 4.85 -10.07
N ASP A 72 6.36 4.49 -11.34
CA ASP A 72 7.69 4.37 -11.92
C ASP A 72 8.22 5.77 -12.29
N SER A 73 9.55 5.90 -12.29
CA SER A 73 10.25 7.18 -12.57
C SER A 73 10.46 7.38 -14.07
#